data_AF-A0A3M2XEY4-F1
#
_entry.id   AF-A0A3M2XEY4-F1
#
_cell.length_a   1.000
_cell.length_b   1.000
_cell.length_c   1.000
_cell.angle_alpha   90.00
_cell.angle_beta   90.00
_cell.angle_gamma   90.00
#
_symmetry.space_group_name_H-M   'P 1'
#
loop_
_entity.id
_entity.type
_entity.pdbx_description
1 polymer ?
#
loop_
_entity_poly.entity_id
_entity_poly.type
_entity_poly.pdbx_seq_one_letter_code
_entity_poly.pdbx_strand_id
1 'polypeptide(L)'
;MRTKRSKMRDIFISRRFMLELHAYLTKMRGERSTLANSNAKELFLNHRGEPYADFGKSICRTIRNIGKKVSIVVSTHMLRHTYATQTLLSLQKNSEIEPLVFLQRQLGHSSIQTTMVYLHLVNALADEAVLAYDDELANLSEVA
;
A
#
# COMPACT_ATOMS: atom_id res chain seq x y z
N MET A 1 2.20 -12.72 14.13
CA MET A 1 2.53 -12.11 12.81
C MET A 1 4.04 -12.19 12.57
N ARG A 2 4.50 -13.02 11.63
CA ARG A 2 5.94 -13.17 11.31
C ARG A 2 6.32 -12.19 10.20
N THR A 3 7.39 -11.43 10.36
CA THR A 3 7.93 -10.63 9.24
C THR A 3 8.60 -11.55 8.21
N LYS A 4 8.68 -11.13 6.95
CA LYS A 4 9.43 -11.86 5.93
C LYS A 4 10.88 -12.00 6.41
N ARG A 5 11.36 -13.24 6.54
CA ARG A 5 12.69 -13.60 7.10
C ARG A 5 12.91 -13.18 8.56
N SER A 6 11.85 -12.95 9.34
CA SER A 6 11.94 -12.55 10.76
C SER A 6 12.80 -11.29 11.02
N LYS A 7 12.98 -10.43 10.00
CA LYS A 7 13.70 -9.17 10.16
C LYS A 7 12.76 -8.09 10.67
N MET A 8 13.16 -7.42 11.76
CA MET A 8 12.51 -6.21 12.23
C MET A 8 12.75 -5.08 11.23
N ARG A 9 11.77 -4.19 11.09
CA ARG A 9 11.90 -3.00 10.26
C ARG A 9 10.99 -1.91 10.80
N ASP A 10 11.46 -0.68 10.70
CA ASP A 10 10.62 0.48 10.93
C ASP A 10 9.82 0.76 9.67
N ILE A 11 8.56 1.13 9.87
CA ILE A 11 7.66 1.54 8.79
C ILE A 11 7.20 2.96 9.03
N PHE A 12 7.46 3.83 8.06
CA PHE A 12 6.88 5.17 8.04
C PHE A 12 5.44 5.08 7.58
N ILE A 13 4.55 5.71 8.34
CA ILE A 13 3.13 5.81 8.03
C ILE A 13 2.69 7.26 8.15
N SER A 14 1.69 7.63 7.35
CA SER A 14 1.21 9.01 7.32
C SER A 14 0.56 9.41 8.65
N ARG A 15 0.62 10.70 8.97
CA ARG A 15 -0.06 11.26 10.15
C ARG A 15 -1.56 10.94 10.14
N ARG A 16 -2.20 11.00 8.97
CA ARG A 16 -3.61 10.64 8.80
C ARG A 16 -3.88 9.19 9.20
N PHE A 17 -3.07 8.25 8.71
CA PHE A 17 -3.25 6.84 9.06
C PHE A 17 -2.99 6.58 10.55
N MET A 18 -2.04 7.28 11.16
CA MET A 18 -1.83 7.21 12.61
C MET A 18 -3.05 7.66 13.42
N LEU A 19 -3.72 8.73 12.99
CA LEU A 19 -4.96 9.20 13.64
C LEU A 19 -6.09 8.18 13.51
N GLU A 20 -6.27 7.60 12.32
CA GLU A 20 -7.26 6.54 12.08
C GLU A 20 -6.98 5.30 12.93
N LEU A 21 -5.71 4.91 13.04
CA LEU A 21 -5.30 3.77 13.86
C LEU A 21 -5.57 4.03 15.35
N HIS A 22 -5.29 5.24 15.83
CA HIS A 22 -5.59 5.64 17.20
C HIS A 22 -7.09 5.65 17.47
N ALA A 23 -7.91 6.15 16.54
CA ALA A 23 -9.37 6.11 16.64
C ALA A 23 -9.90 4.66 16.67
N TYR A 24 -9.34 3.77 15.85
CA TYR A 24 -9.66 2.35 15.90
C TYR A 24 -9.32 1.72 17.26
N LEU A 25 -8.11 1.98 17.79
CA LEU A 25 -7.66 1.46 19.08
C LEU A 25 -8.56 1.88 20.24
N THR A 26 -8.96 3.15 20.27
CA THR A 26 -9.72 3.75 21.36
C THR A 26 -11.21 3.44 21.31
N LYS A 27 -11.81 3.43 20.11
CA LYS A 27 -13.26 3.30 19.95
C LYS A 27 -13.71 1.89 19.60
N MET A 28 -13.02 1.23 18.68
CA MET A 28 -13.53 -0.02 18.09
C MET A 28 -12.85 -1.27 18.62
N ARG A 29 -11.54 -1.20 18.91
CA ARG A 29 -10.78 -2.39 19.31
C ARG A 29 -11.21 -2.90 20.69
N GLY A 30 -11.46 -1.99 21.64
CA GLY A 30 -11.94 -2.34 22.98
C GLY A 30 -13.25 -3.13 22.91
N GLU A 31 -14.27 -2.57 22.25
CA GLU A 31 -15.56 -3.22 22.02
C GLU A 31 -15.43 -4.57 21.31
N ARG A 32 -14.54 -4.68 20.31
CA ARG A 32 -14.31 -5.96 19.62
C ARG A 32 -13.68 -7.00 20.53
N SER A 33 -12.73 -6.60 21.38
CA SER A 33 -12.03 -7.53 22.25
C SER A 33 -12.92 -8.17 23.30
N THR A 34 -14.05 -7.54 23.67
CA THR A 34 -15.03 -8.13 24.60
C THR A 34 -15.92 -9.19 23.95
N LEU A 35 -16.00 -9.23 22.61
CA LEU A 35 -16.79 -10.23 21.87
C LEU A 35 -16.17 -11.63 21.91
N ALA A 36 -14.86 -11.71 22.13
CA ALA A 36 -14.14 -12.96 22.27
C ALA A 36 -13.66 -13.13 23.72
N ASN A 37 -13.73 -14.35 24.26
CA ASN A 37 -13.14 -14.71 25.56
C ASN A 37 -11.60 -14.78 25.52
N SER A 38 -10.95 -14.05 24.60
CA SER A 38 -9.52 -14.12 24.35
C SER A 38 -8.87 -12.76 24.60
N ASN A 39 -7.83 -12.73 25.43
CA ASN A 39 -6.96 -11.57 25.61
C ASN A 39 -5.99 -11.42 24.41
N ALA A 40 -6.54 -11.18 23.22
CA ALA A 40 -5.78 -11.03 21.99
C ALA A 40 -4.84 -9.81 22.08
N LYS A 41 -3.54 -10.04 21.86
CA LYS A 41 -2.49 -9.00 21.89
C LYS A 41 -2.33 -8.30 20.54
N GLU A 42 -2.90 -8.87 19.49
CA GLU A 42 -2.81 -8.39 18.12
C GLU A 42 -3.53 -7.05 17.94
N LEU A 43 -2.93 -6.17 17.13
CA LEU A 43 -3.48 -4.85 16.85
C LEU A 43 -4.87 -4.95 16.19
N PHE A 44 -4.99 -5.75 15.13
CA PHE A 44 -6.22 -5.88 14.36
C PHE A 44 -7.01 -7.13 14.74
N LEU A 45 -8.28 -6.93 15.09
CA LEU A 45 -9.24 -8.00 15.39
C LEU A 45 -10.29 -8.10 14.29
N ASN A 46 -10.74 -9.32 14.03
CA ASN A 46 -11.83 -9.60 13.11
C ASN A 46 -13.20 -9.21 13.74
N HIS A 47 -14.29 -9.43 13.01
CA HIS A 47 -15.64 -9.07 13.47
C HIS A 47 -16.15 -9.91 14.66
N ARG A 48 -15.47 -11.00 15.02
CA ARG A 48 -15.74 -11.83 16.19
C ARG A 48 -14.85 -11.48 17.38
N GLY A 49 -13.99 -10.46 17.27
CA GLY A 49 -13.03 -10.11 18.33
C GLY A 49 -11.76 -10.96 18.35
N GLU A 50 -11.59 -11.88 17.41
CA GLU A 50 -10.42 -12.76 17.36
C GLU A 50 -9.33 -12.18 16.43
N PRO A 51 -8.05 -12.57 16.60
CA PRO A 51 -7.01 -12.25 15.63
C PRO A 51 -7.38 -12.72 14.21
N TYR A 52 -6.94 -11.97 13.20
CA TYR A 52 -7.01 -12.49 11.83
C TYR A 52 -6.11 -13.72 11.69
N ALA A 53 -6.64 -14.77 11.05
CA ALA A 53 -5.89 -16.00 10.77
C ALA A 53 -4.56 -15.71 10.04
N ASP A 54 -3.56 -16.54 10.34
CA ASP A 54 -2.23 -16.44 9.76
C ASP A 54 -2.27 -16.39 8.21
N PHE A 55 -1.28 -15.71 7.64
CA PHE A 55 -1.14 -15.46 6.20
C PHE A 55 -2.21 -14.57 5.55
N GLY A 56 -3.12 -13.96 6.33
CA GLY A 56 -3.99 -12.89 5.84
C GLY A 56 -5.02 -13.33 4.79
N LYS A 57 -5.32 -14.63 4.68
CA LYS A 57 -6.32 -15.16 3.73
C LYS A 57 -7.69 -14.48 3.88
N SER A 58 -8.09 -14.22 5.13
CA SER A 58 -9.30 -13.49 5.49
C SER A 58 -9.27 -12.05 4.99
N ILE A 59 -8.14 -11.34 5.15
CA ILE A 59 -7.94 -9.98 4.64
C ILE A 59 -8.00 -9.95 3.11
N CYS A 60 -7.35 -10.90 2.43
CA CYS A 60 -7.43 -11.05 0.98
C CYS A 60 -8.87 -11.25 0.50
N ARG A 61 -9.67 -12.06 1.22
CA ARG A 61 -11.09 -12.26 0.92
C ARG A 61 -11.89 -10.98 1.12
N THR A 62 -11.65 -10.24 2.21
CA THR A 62 -12.31 -8.95 2.47
C THR A 62 -12.02 -7.95 1.36
N ILE A 63 -10.76 -7.80 0.95
CA ILE A 63 -10.37 -6.90 -0.16
C ILE A 63 -11.06 -7.30 -1.46
N ARG A 64 -11.05 -8.60 -1.81
CA ARG A 64 -11.72 -9.08 -3.01
C ARG A 64 -13.23 -8.82 -2.98
N ASN A 65 -13.87 -9.00 -1.82
CA ASN A 65 -15.30 -8.74 -1.66
C ASN A 65 -15.62 -7.24 -1.80
N ILE A 66 -14.77 -6.35 -1.27
CA ILE A 66 -14.90 -4.91 -1.46
C ILE A 66 -14.78 -4.58 -2.94
N GLY A 67 -13.77 -5.14 -3.64
CA GLY A 67 -13.61 -5.00 -5.09
C GLY A 67 -14.86 -5.34 -5.88
N LYS A 68 -15.46 -6.50 -5.58
CA LYS A 68 -16.71 -6.94 -6.23
C LYS A 68 -17.86 -5.94 -6.04
N LYS A 69 -17.97 -5.31 -4.87
CA LYS A 69 -19.02 -4.31 -4.59
C LYS A 69 -18.89 -3.04 -5.43
N VAL A 70 -17.66 -2.70 -5.82
CA VAL A 70 -17.37 -1.50 -6.63
C VAL A 70 -17.01 -1.87 -8.08
N SER A 71 -17.23 -3.12 -8.49
CA SER A 71 -16.89 -3.64 -9.83
C SER A 71 -15.42 -3.50 -10.23
N ILE A 72 -14.50 -3.57 -9.26
CA ILE A 72 -13.05 -3.51 -9.49
C ILE A 72 -12.39 -4.83 -9.05
N VAL A 73 -11.59 -5.42 -9.92
CA VAL A 73 -10.73 -6.55 -9.56
C VAL A 73 -9.55 -6.02 -8.73
N VAL A 74 -9.52 -6.36 -7.44
CA VAL A 74 -8.45 -5.92 -6.53
C VAL A 74 -7.93 -7.08 -5.70
N SER A 75 -6.63 -7.04 -5.41
CA SER A 75 -5.93 -7.97 -4.53
C SER A 75 -4.97 -7.23 -3.59
N THR A 76 -4.49 -7.91 -2.55
CA THR A 76 -3.47 -7.37 -1.63
C THR A 76 -2.16 -7.02 -2.34
N HIS A 77 -1.78 -7.80 -3.36
CA HIS A 77 -0.61 -7.50 -4.19
C HIS A 77 -0.82 -6.21 -4.98
N MET A 78 -1.99 -6.02 -5.59
CA MET A 78 -2.30 -4.77 -6.31
C MET A 78 -2.22 -3.55 -5.38
N LEU A 79 -2.79 -3.63 -4.17
CA LEU A 79 -2.67 -2.54 -3.19
C LEU A 79 -1.20 -2.25 -2.82
N ARG A 80 -0.37 -3.28 -2.70
CA ARG A 80 1.08 -3.11 -2.51
C ARG A 80 1.72 -2.42 -3.70
N HIS A 81 1.34 -2.76 -4.93
CA HIS A 81 1.85 -2.11 -6.13
C HIS A 81 1.43 -0.64 -6.20
N THR A 82 0.18 -0.31 -5.87
CA THR A 82 -0.31 1.07 -5.77
C THR A 82 0.47 1.86 -4.73
N TYR A 83 0.69 1.30 -3.53
CA TYR A 83 1.51 1.97 -2.51
C TYR A 83 2.93 2.24 -3.00
N ALA A 84 3.56 1.26 -3.64
CA ALA A 84 4.93 1.36 -4.09
C ALA A 84 5.13 2.42 -5.19
N THR A 85 4.27 2.41 -6.22
CA THR A 85 4.30 3.38 -7.33
C THR A 85 4.01 4.80 -6.86
N GLN A 86 2.95 4.99 -6.05
CA GLN A 86 2.60 6.32 -5.52
C GLN A 86 3.68 6.89 -4.59
N THR A 87 4.27 6.04 -3.74
CA THR A 87 5.36 6.47 -2.85
C THR A 87 6.59 6.87 -3.64
N LEU A 88 6.97 6.09 -4.66
CA LEU A 88 8.11 6.41 -5.51
C LEU A 88 7.92 7.74 -6.23
N LEU A 89 6.76 7.93 -6.89
CA LEU A 89 6.39 9.18 -7.56
C LEU A 89 6.41 10.37 -6.60
N SER A 90 5.88 10.21 -5.40
CA SER A 90 5.84 11.28 -4.41
C SER A 90 7.24 11.67 -3.93
N LEU A 91 8.13 10.70 -3.75
CA LEU A 91 9.49 10.95 -3.28
C LEU A 91 10.37 11.53 -4.40
N GLN A 92 10.23 11.05 -5.63
CA GLN A 92 10.99 11.60 -6.77
C GLN A 92 10.77 13.11 -6.96
N LYS A 93 9.60 13.63 -6.58
CA LYS A 93 9.28 15.05 -6.72
C LYS A 93 9.98 15.95 -5.70
N ASN A 94 10.28 15.47 -4.48
CA ASN A 94 10.67 16.32 -3.36
C ASN A 94 11.43 15.53 -2.27
N SER A 95 12.61 14.98 -2.59
CA SER A 95 13.31 14.11 -1.64
C SER A 95 14.81 14.37 -1.56
N GLU A 96 15.29 14.61 -0.34
CA GLU A 96 16.69 14.57 0.05
C GLU A 96 17.20 13.12 0.24
N ILE A 97 16.31 12.13 0.17
CA ILE A 97 16.62 10.71 0.35
C ILE A 97 16.47 9.92 -0.96
N GLU A 98 17.23 8.84 -1.10
CA GLU A 98 17.13 7.92 -2.25
C GLU A 98 15.79 7.16 -2.27
N PRO A 99 14.84 7.49 -3.20
CA PRO A 99 13.47 6.97 -3.15
C PRO A 99 13.37 5.45 -3.22
N LEU A 100 14.22 4.83 -4.04
CA LEU A 100 14.20 3.38 -4.27
C LEU A 100 14.69 2.61 -3.04
N VAL A 101 15.71 3.13 -2.35
CA VAL A 101 16.25 2.56 -1.11
C VAL A 101 15.23 2.69 0.01
N PHE A 102 14.59 3.86 0.13
CA PHE A 102 13.51 4.07 1.09
C PHE A 102 12.36 3.07 0.87
N LEU A 103 11.90 2.94 -0.38
CA LEU A 103 10.80 2.03 -0.71
C LEU A 103 11.17 0.57 -0.45
N GLN A 104 12.41 0.16 -0.75
CA GLN A 104 12.90 -1.19 -0.48
C GLN A 104 12.84 -1.54 1.01
N ARG A 105 13.22 -0.60 1.89
CA ARG A 105 13.13 -0.76 3.35
C ARG A 105 11.69 -0.86 3.82
N GLN A 106 10.82 0.05 3.38
CA GLN A 106 9.38 0.06 3.70
C GLN A 106 8.70 -1.27 3.33
N LEU A 107 8.99 -1.79 2.13
CA LEU A 107 8.43 -3.04 1.61
C LEU A 107 9.08 -4.30 2.21
N GLY A 108 10.22 -4.16 2.88
CA GLY A 108 11.00 -5.29 3.41
C GLY A 108 11.53 -6.22 2.31
N HIS A 109 11.92 -5.66 1.17
CA HIS A 109 12.55 -6.43 0.08
C HIS A 109 14.00 -6.71 0.43
N SER A 110 14.43 -7.95 0.27
CA SER A 110 15.83 -8.34 0.55
C SER A 110 16.80 -7.95 -0.55
N SER A 111 16.31 -7.72 -1.76
CA SER A 111 17.09 -7.27 -2.92
C SER A 111 16.44 -6.02 -3.48
N ILE A 112 17.27 -5.04 -3.83
CA ILE A 112 16.82 -3.82 -4.51
C ILE A 112 16.18 -4.14 -5.87
N GLN A 113 16.63 -5.22 -6.53
CA GLN A 113 16.11 -5.68 -7.81
C GLN A 113 14.62 -6.05 -7.74
N THR A 114 14.15 -6.58 -6.61
CA THR A 114 12.72 -6.83 -6.39
C THR A 114 11.91 -5.53 -6.32
N THR A 115 12.54 -4.42 -5.95
CA THR A 115 11.90 -3.10 -5.90
C THR A 115 12.00 -2.37 -7.25
N MET A 116 13.03 -2.65 -8.07
CA MET A 116 13.22 -2.00 -9.38
C MET A 116 12.03 -2.18 -10.34
N VAL A 117 11.26 -3.25 -10.20
CA VAL A 117 10.01 -3.44 -10.97
C VAL A 117 9.07 -2.22 -10.88
N TYR A 118 9.07 -1.51 -9.74
CA TYR A 118 8.25 -0.30 -9.56
C TYR A 118 8.84 0.93 -10.24
N LEU A 119 10.17 1.03 -10.29
CA LEU A 119 10.85 2.14 -10.95
C LEU A 119 10.61 2.10 -12.45
N HIS A 120 10.73 0.91 -13.07
CA HIS A 120 10.44 0.75 -14.50
C HIS A 120 9.00 1.13 -14.85
N LEU A 121 8.04 0.77 -13.99
CA LEU A 121 6.64 1.14 -14.21
C LEU A 121 6.42 2.66 -14.12
N VAL A 122 7.05 3.31 -13.15
CA VAL A 122 6.94 4.77 -12.98
C VAL A 122 7.59 5.51 -14.15
N ASN A 123 8.75 5.06 -14.62
CA ASN A 123 9.41 5.66 -15.78
C ASN A 123 8.55 5.51 -17.05
N ALA A 124 7.98 4.33 -17.28
CA ALA A 124 7.10 4.11 -18.43
C ALA A 124 5.87 5.04 -18.42
N LEU A 125 5.29 5.30 -17.24
CA LEU A 125 4.19 6.27 -17.10
C LEU A 125 4.61 7.71 -17.39
N ALA A 126 5.86 8.07 -17.07
CA ALA A 126 6.40 9.38 -17.41
C ALA A 126 6.62 9.51 -18.92
N ASP A 127 7.18 8.48 -19.56
CA ASP A 127 7.38 8.43 -21.01
C ASP A 127 6.04 8.55 -21.76
N GLU A 128 5.02 7.81 -21.33
CA GLU A 128 3.66 7.88 -21.90
C GLU A 128 3.04 9.28 -21.74
N ALA A 129 3.25 9.93 -20.60
CA ALA A 129 2.75 11.28 -20.37
C ALA A 129 3.43 12.33 -21.27
N VAL A 130 4.72 12.16 -21.57
CA VAL A 130 5.45 13.03 -22.51
C VAL A 130 4.93 12.82 -23.93
N LEU A 131 4.77 11.57 -24.37
CA LEU A 131 4.24 11.27 -25.71
C LEU A 131 2.83 11.83 -25.91
N ALA A 132 1.95 11.70 -24.90
CA ALA A 132 0.60 12.26 -24.98
C ALA A 132 0.60 13.79 -25.10
N TYR A 133 1.57 14.46 -24.47
CA TYR A 133 1.73 15.91 -24.57
C TYR A 133 2.25 16.35 -25.95
N ASP A 134 3.20 15.59 -26.51
CA ASP A 134 3.70 15.84 -27.87
C ASP A 134 2.59 15.67 -28.92
N ASP A 135 1.75 14.64 -28.78
CA ASP A 135 0.57 14.43 -29.63
C ASP A 135 -0.44 15.58 -29.53
N GLU A 136 -0.67 16.11 -28.33
CA GLU A 136 -1.55 17.27 -28.11
C GLU A 136 -1.00 18.53 -28.81
N LEU A 137 0.31 18.78 -28.71
CA LEU A 137 0.97 19.89 -29.40
C LEU A 137 0.90 19.75 -30.92
N ALA A 138 1.13 18.55 -31.46
CA ALA A 138 1.03 18.29 -32.90
C ALA A 138 -0.38 18.60 -33.42
N ASN A 139 -1.42 18.09 -32.75
CA ASN A 139 -2.81 18.35 -33.11
C ASN A 139 -3.18 19.84 -33.06
N LEU A 140 -2.64 20.60 -32.10
CA LEU A 140 -2.85 22.05 -32.02
C LEU A 140 -2.17 22.79 -33.19
N SER A 141 -1.02 22.30 -33.66
CA SER A 141 -0.28 22.91 -34.76
C SER A 141 -0.88 22.64 -36.14
N GLU A 142 -1.61 21.53 -36.32
CA GLU A 142 -2.27 21.18 -37.59
C GLU A 142 -3.61 21.90 -37.82
N VAL A 143 -4.16 22.52 -36.78
CA VAL A 143 -5.44 23.26 -36.81
C VAL A 143 -5.25 24.77 -37.05
N ALA A 144 -4.01 25.26 -37.03
CA ALA A 144 -3.64 26.67 -37.25
C ALA A 144 -3.17 26.93 -38.69
#